data_AF-A0A6I7Y3T7-F1
#
_entry.id   AF-A0A6I7Y3T7-F1
#
_cell.length_a   1.000
_cell.length_b   1.000
_cell.length_c   1.000
_cell.angle_alpha   90.00
_cell.angle_beta   90.00
_cell.angle_gamma   90.00
#
_symmetry.space_group_name_H-M   'P 1'
#
loop_
_entity.id
_entity.type
_entity.pdbx_description
1 polymer ?
#
loop_
_entity_poly.entity_id
_entity_poly.type
_entity_poly.pdbx_seq_one_letter_code
_entity_poly.pdbx_strand_id
1 'polypeptide(L)'
;MRRLATTAAVLLALGTVVGAGRPPLATAPLPVRLADTGGGTQLITAMADATSSTTGTLTWWDLRDGKWTPAGTAAARFGSKGLTEGSTRKQSTYTTPTGLYDLPYAFGVKAAPAGTRFSYRRATAASWWCEDNEARDYNRWVEPLPSDCRASESEQITAYPTQYARALVIGFNYDKPVRGRGAGIFLHVNGSGATAGCVSVPADAMDRILAWADPARSPHIAIGTVAGATAITNY
;
A
#
# COMPACT_ATOMS: atom_id res chain seq x y z
N MET A 1 -19.27 -5.75 -86.47
CA MET A 1 -19.14 -4.80 -85.33
C MET A 1 -19.54 -5.53 -84.05
N ARG A 2 -18.57 -6.13 -83.34
CA ARG A 2 -18.79 -6.90 -82.10
C ARG A 2 -18.56 -6.00 -80.89
N ARG A 3 -19.54 -5.98 -79.98
CA ARG A 3 -19.54 -5.25 -78.70
C ARG A 3 -18.61 -5.94 -77.70
N LEU A 4 -17.89 -5.17 -76.90
CA LEU A 4 -17.23 -5.62 -75.67
C LEU A 4 -17.58 -4.61 -74.57
N ALA A 5 -18.44 -5.04 -73.65
CA ALA A 5 -18.76 -4.33 -72.41
C ALA A 5 -17.86 -4.88 -71.30
N THR A 6 -17.11 -4.01 -70.65
CA THR A 6 -16.25 -4.33 -69.50
C THR A 6 -17.01 -3.98 -68.22
N THR A 7 -17.38 -5.00 -67.44
CA THR A 7 -17.94 -4.85 -66.10
C THR A 7 -16.79 -4.81 -65.09
N ALA A 8 -16.63 -3.68 -64.38
CA ALA A 8 -15.72 -3.56 -63.25
C ALA A 8 -16.42 -4.06 -61.97
N ALA A 9 -15.89 -5.12 -61.37
CA ALA A 9 -16.34 -5.62 -60.07
C ALA A 9 -15.59 -4.90 -58.96
N VAL A 10 -16.30 -4.11 -58.15
CA VAL A 10 -15.78 -3.51 -56.91
C VAL A 10 -15.95 -4.54 -55.79
N LEU A 11 -14.84 -5.09 -55.31
CA LEU A 11 -14.80 -5.93 -54.10
C LEU A 11 -14.80 -5.02 -52.87
N LEU A 12 -15.93 -4.95 -52.14
CA LEU A 12 -15.95 -4.46 -50.76
C LEU A 12 -15.39 -5.55 -49.85
N ALA A 13 -14.18 -5.34 -49.34
CA ALA A 13 -13.64 -6.11 -48.23
C ALA A 13 -14.26 -5.60 -46.92
N LEU A 14 -15.22 -6.34 -46.37
CA LEU A 14 -15.72 -6.15 -45.00
C LEU A 14 -14.66 -6.65 -44.02
N GLY A 15 -13.83 -5.74 -43.51
CA GLY A 15 -12.91 -6.04 -42.42
C GLY A 15 -13.68 -6.30 -41.13
N THR A 16 -13.62 -7.54 -40.63
CA THR A 16 -14.09 -7.88 -39.28
C THR A 16 -13.10 -7.30 -38.27
N VAL A 17 -13.48 -6.19 -37.64
CA VAL A 17 -12.76 -5.68 -36.46
C VAL A 17 -13.02 -6.68 -35.33
N VAL A 18 -12.09 -7.60 -35.10
CA VAL A 18 -12.08 -8.43 -33.89
C VAL A 18 -11.74 -7.49 -32.74
N GLY A 19 -12.76 -6.94 -32.10
CA GLY A 19 -12.59 -6.22 -30.84
C GLY A 19 -11.96 -7.17 -29.83
N ALA A 20 -10.74 -6.89 -29.41
CA ALA A 20 -10.13 -7.58 -28.27
C ALA A 20 -11.03 -7.33 -27.06
N GLY A 21 -11.89 -8.31 -26.75
CA GLY A 21 -12.82 -8.21 -25.62
C GLY A 21 -12.04 -7.97 -24.34
N ARG A 22 -12.45 -6.97 -23.55
CA ARG A 22 -11.95 -6.79 -22.18
C ARG A 22 -12.13 -8.13 -21.45
N PRO A 23 -11.09 -8.67 -20.79
CA PRO A 23 -11.25 -9.88 -20.00
C PRO A 23 -12.35 -9.68 -18.95
N PRO A 24 -13.12 -10.73 -18.61
CA PRO A 24 -14.09 -10.67 -17.53
C PRO A 24 -13.44 -10.10 -16.26
N LEU A 25 -14.16 -9.23 -15.53
CA LEU A 25 -13.61 -8.55 -14.36
C LEU A 25 -13.00 -9.52 -13.33
N ALA A 26 -13.55 -10.73 -13.21
CA ALA A 26 -13.04 -11.78 -12.32
C ALA A 26 -11.58 -12.20 -12.62
N THR A 27 -11.17 -12.19 -13.89
CA THR A 27 -9.82 -12.58 -14.33
C THR A 27 -8.89 -11.39 -14.59
N ALA A 28 -9.39 -10.16 -14.43
CA ALA A 28 -8.59 -8.95 -14.54
C ALA A 28 -7.55 -8.87 -13.39
N PRO A 29 -6.40 -8.19 -13.62
CA PRO A 29 -5.43 -7.90 -12.56
C PRO A 29 -6.10 -7.21 -11.38
N LEU A 30 -5.62 -7.50 -10.17
CA LEU A 30 -6.26 -7.02 -8.93
C LEU A 30 -6.56 -5.51 -8.94
N PRO A 31 -5.64 -4.60 -9.32
CA PRO A 31 -5.91 -3.16 -9.35
C PRO A 31 -7.13 -2.75 -10.20
N VAL A 32 -7.46 -3.51 -11.25
CA VAL A 32 -8.63 -3.24 -12.12
C VAL A 32 -9.95 -3.58 -11.41
N ARG A 33 -9.90 -4.41 -10.37
CA ARG A 33 -11.06 -4.89 -9.62
C ARG A 33 -11.31 -4.12 -8.33
N LEU A 34 -10.42 -3.21 -7.95
CA LEU A 34 -10.60 -2.33 -6.80
C LEU A 34 -11.68 -1.28 -7.10
N ALA A 35 -12.34 -0.79 -6.06
CA ALA A 35 -13.27 0.31 -6.17
C ALA A 35 -12.53 1.64 -6.46
N ASP A 36 -11.35 1.82 -5.84
CA ASP A 36 -10.43 2.93 -6.09
C ASP A 36 -8.97 2.46 -6.04
N THR A 37 -8.10 3.16 -6.77
CA THR A 37 -6.64 2.97 -6.74
C THR A 37 -5.89 4.21 -6.21
N GLY A 38 -6.63 5.25 -5.80
CA GLY A 38 -6.11 6.50 -5.27
C GLY A 38 -5.73 7.53 -6.36
N GLY A 39 -6.09 7.26 -7.62
CA GLY A 39 -5.84 8.18 -8.74
C GLY A 39 -4.38 8.27 -9.21
N GLY A 40 -3.47 7.51 -8.60
CA GLY A 40 -2.06 7.43 -9.00
C GLY A 40 -1.79 6.43 -10.13
N THR A 41 -0.51 6.34 -10.53
CA THR A 41 -0.04 5.32 -11.50
C THR A 41 0.82 4.24 -10.86
N GLN A 42 0.87 4.21 -9.53
CA GLN A 42 1.55 3.22 -8.71
C GLN A 42 0.63 2.78 -7.58
N LEU A 43 0.57 1.48 -7.32
CA LEU A 43 -0.26 0.92 -6.27
C LEU A 43 0.45 -0.24 -5.58
N ILE A 44 0.35 -0.31 -4.27
CA ILE A 44 0.70 -1.48 -3.47
C ILE A 44 -0.60 -2.16 -3.04
N THR A 45 -0.69 -3.48 -3.17
CA THR A 45 -1.80 -4.27 -2.65
C THR A 45 -1.26 -5.26 -1.63
N ALA A 46 -1.71 -5.21 -0.39
CA ALA A 46 -1.39 -6.17 0.67
C ALA A 46 -2.64 -6.98 1.01
N MET A 47 -2.65 -8.25 0.59
CA MET A 47 -3.85 -9.09 0.63
C MET A 47 -3.66 -10.28 1.57
N ALA A 48 -4.64 -10.52 2.43
CA ALA A 48 -4.72 -11.65 3.34
C ALA A 48 -5.87 -12.61 2.96
N ASP A 49 -5.79 -13.88 3.34
CA ASP A 49 -6.86 -14.83 3.05
C ASP A 49 -8.12 -14.56 3.90
N ALA A 50 -7.96 -14.17 5.15
CA ALA A 50 -9.06 -13.87 6.07
C ALA A 50 -8.67 -12.80 7.08
N THR A 51 -9.65 -12.27 7.82
CA THR A 51 -9.41 -11.28 8.89
C THR A 51 -8.62 -11.85 10.06
N SER A 52 -8.56 -13.18 10.22
CA SER A 52 -7.73 -13.84 11.23
C SER A 52 -6.29 -14.10 10.77
N SER A 53 -5.98 -13.92 9.48
CA SER A 53 -4.67 -14.22 8.92
C SER A 53 -3.62 -13.21 9.38
N THR A 54 -2.46 -13.72 9.79
CA THR A 54 -1.29 -12.89 10.16
C THR A 54 -0.25 -12.81 9.04
N THR A 55 -0.50 -13.47 7.91
CA THR A 55 0.35 -13.51 6.73
C THR A 55 -0.48 -13.31 5.46
N GLY A 56 0.19 -12.97 4.37
CA GLY A 56 -0.41 -12.87 3.05
C GLY A 56 0.61 -12.45 2.00
N THR A 57 0.15 -11.74 0.97
CA THR A 57 0.98 -11.32 -0.15
C THR A 57 0.90 -9.82 -0.35
N LEU A 58 2.06 -9.18 -0.54
CA LEU A 58 2.16 -7.80 -0.98
C LEU A 58 2.67 -7.77 -2.43
N THR A 59 1.98 -7.04 -3.30
CA THR A 59 2.38 -6.80 -4.69
C THR A 59 2.41 -5.30 -4.96
N TRP A 60 3.42 -4.81 -5.67
CA TRP A 60 3.47 -3.42 -6.14
C TRP A 60 3.35 -3.36 -7.66
N TRP A 61 2.55 -2.41 -8.15
CA TRP A 61 2.00 -2.39 -9.51
C TRP A 61 2.25 -1.05 -10.19
N ASP A 62 2.65 -1.07 -11.45
CA ASP A 62 2.69 0.11 -12.31
C ASP A 62 1.51 0.14 -13.27
N LEU A 63 0.84 1.28 -13.38
CA LEU A 63 -0.06 1.59 -14.49
C LEU A 63 0.78 2.16 -15.64
N ARG A 64 0.87 1.42 -16.75
CA ARG A 64 1.55 1.84 -17.99
C ARG A 64 0.63 1.61 -19.17
N ASP A 65 0.47 2.62 -20.02
CA ASP A 65 -0.38 2.56 -21.21
C ASP A 65 -1.81 2.05 -20.91
N GLY A 66 -2.37 2.48 -19.77
CA GLY A 66 -3.70 2.07 -19.32
C GLY A 66 -3.79 0.64 -18.78
N LYS A 67 -2.66 -0.07 -18.61
CA LYS A 67 -2.60 -1.43 -18.08
C LYS A 67 -1.79 -1.51 -16.79
N TRP A 68 -2.39 -2.09 -15.76
CA TRP A 68 -1.68 -2.43 -14.52
C TRP A 68 -0.79 -3.66 -14.72
N THR A 69 0.47 -3.55 -14.32
CA THR A 69 1.48 -4.61 -14.40
C THR A 69 2.22 -4.73 -13.08
N PRO A 70 2.44 -5.94 -12.55
CA PRO A 70 3.18 -6.11 -11.30
C PRO A 70 4.66 -5.81 -11.56
N ALA A 71 5.23 -4.93 -10.74
CA ALA A 71 6.66 -4.63 -10.70
C ALA A 71 7.39 -5.53 -9.68
N GLY A 72 6.67 -6.18 -8.77
CA GLY A 72 7.18 -7.24 -7.92
C GLY A 72 6.19 -7.68 -6.85
N THR A 73 6.57 -8.73 -6.12
CA THR A 73 5.77 -9.33 -5.06
C THR A 73 6.66 -9.84 -3.92
N ALA A 74 6.07 -9.95 -2.73
CA ALA A 74 6.70 -10.53 -1.55
C ALA A 74 5.66 -11.11 -0.59
N ALA A 75 6.09 -12.06 0.24
CA ALA A 75 5.32 -12.46 1.41
C ALA A 75 5.16 -11.26 2.36
N ALA A 76 3.95 -11.08 2.88
CA ALA A 76 3.60 -10.03 3.82
C ALA A 76 3.23 -10.63 5.18
N ARG A 77 3.47 -9.86 6.25
CA ARG A 77 2.96 -10.14 7.59
C ARG A 77 2.11 -8.98 8.10
N PHE A 78 1.09 -9.32 8.87
CA PHE A 78 0.08 -8.41 9.41
C PHE A 78 0.07 -8.45 10.93
N GLY A 79 -0.86 -7.69 11.53
CA GLY A 79 -1.10 -7.66 12.95
C GLY A 79 -1.29 -9.06 13.55
N SER A 80 -0.82 -9.26 14.78
CA SER A 80 -0.95 -10.55 15.49
C SER A 80 -2.41 -10.97 15.77
N LYS A 81 -3.36 -10.03 15.67
CA LYS A 81 -4.81 -10.28 15.70
C LYS A 81 -5.47 -10.21 14.32
N GLY A 82 -4.66 -10.25 13.26
CA GLY A 82 -5.07 -10.24 11.87
C GLY A 82 -5.45 -8.85 11.36
N LEU A 83 -6.50 -8.77 10.55
CA LEU A 83 -6.98 -7.57 9.89
C LEU A 83 -8.35 -7.15 10.43
N THR A 84 -8.63 -5.85 10.41
CA THR A 84 -9.96 -5.33 10.76
C THR A 84 -10.32 -4.14 9.88
N GLU A 85 -11.63 -3.86 9.77
CA GLU A 85 -12.14 -2.74 8.98
C GLU A 85 -11.51 -1.42 9.46
N GLY A 86 -10.74 -0.79 8.57
CA GLY A 86 -9.97 0.40 8.91
C GLY A 86 -10.86 1.51 9.45
N SER A 87 -12.01 1.77 8.83
CA SER A 87 -12.94 2.84 9.23
C SER A 87 -13.40 2.75 10.70
N THR A 88 -13.43 1.55 11.27
CA THR A 88 -13.90 1.29 12.65
C THR A 88 -12.83 0.73 13.60
N ARG A 89 -11.60 0.54 13.12
CA ARG A 89 -10.47 0.05 13.93
C ARG A 89 -10.26 0.89 15.19
N LYS A 90 -9.91 0.22 16.28
CA LYS A 90 -9.52 0.81 17.56
C LYS A 90 -8.03 0.58 17.87
N GLN A 91 -7.43 1.52 18.60
CA GLN A 91 -6.06 1.44 19.09
C GLN A 91 -5.84 0.21 19.98
N SER A 92 -4.61 -0.29 20.04
CA SER A 92 -4.20 -1.42 20.89
C SER A 92 -4.95 -2.73 20.62
N THR A 93 -5.54 -2.88 19.42
CA THR A 93 -6.20 -4.13 18.99
C THR A 93 -5.25 -5.12 18.30
N TYR A 94 -4.02 -4.70 17.99
CA TYR A 94 -3.02 -5.51 17.27
C TYR A 94 -3.48 -6.02 15.90
N THR A 95 -4.41 -5.29 15.28
CA THR A 95 -4.94 -5.59 13.94
C THR A 95 -4.34 -4.65 12.90
N THR A 96 -4.20 -5.11 11.66
CA THR A 96 -3.89 -4.26 10.51
C THR A 96 -5.19 -3.65 9.95
N PRO A 97 -5.28 -2.33 9.77
CA PRO A 97 -6.46 -1.70 9.19
C PRO A 97 -6.57 -2.00 7.68
N THR A 98 -7.73 -2.49 7.25
CA THR A 98 -8.06 -2.59 5.83
C THR A 98 -8.54 -1.26 5.27
N GLY A 99 -8.26 -1.00 4.00
CA GLY A 99 -8.57 0.26 3.34
C GLY A 99 -7.56 0.63 2.27
N LEU A 100 -7.75 1.80 1.68
CA LEU A 100 -6.83 2.46 0.75
C LEU A 100 -6.20 3.67 1.43
N TYR A 101 -4.88 3.77 1.38
CA TYR A 101 -4.13 4.81 2.10
C TYR A 101 -3.03 5.44 1.25
N ASP A 102 -2.81 6.73 1.45
CA ASP A 102 -1.63 7.45 0.97
C ASP A 102 -0.37 6.97 1.68
N LEU A 103 0.79 7.31 1.11
CA LEU A 103 2.10 7.08 1.68
C LEU A 103 2.81 8.42 1.91
N PRO A 104 2.72 9.04 3.10
CA PRO A 104 3.20 10.42 3.30
C PRO A 104 4.71 10.61 3.10
N TYR A 105 5.53 9.75 3.70
CA TYR A 105 7.00 9.80 3.59
C TYR A 105 7.64 8.47 4.01
N ALA A 106 8.92 8.31 3.70
CA ALA A 106 9.73 7.18 4.12
C ALA A 106 10.62 7.54 5.32
N PHE A 107 11.01 6.56 6.11
CA PHE A 107 11.94 6.76 7.22
C PHE A 107 12.77 5.51 7.50
N GLY A 108 13.76 5.64 8.39
CA GLY A 108 14.39 4.47 8.98
C GLY A 108 15.63 4.72 9.84
N VAL A 109 15.98 3.67 10.55
CA VAL A 109 17.18 3.51 11.39
C VAL A 109 18.42 3.18 10.55
N LYS A 110 18.26 2.83 9.27
CA LYS A 110 19.35 2.80 8.28
C LYS A 110 19.22 3.97 7.30
N ALA A 111 20.25 4.18 6.48
CA ALA A 111 20.15 5.13 5.38
C ALA A 111 19.14 4.65 4.33
N ALA A 112 18.58 5.60 3.58
CA ALA A 112 17.73 5.28 2.45
C ALA A 112 18.48 4.38 1.45
N PRO A 113 17.86 3.31 0.92
CA PRO A 113 18.46 2.55 -0.17
C PRO A 113 18.57 3.43 -1.42
N ALA A 114 19.54 3.11 -2.28
CA ALA A 114 19.73 3.79 -3.54
C ALA A 114 18.44 3.79 -4.37
N GLY A 115 18.13 4.92 -5.02
CA GLY A 115 16.91 5.09 -5.82
C GLY A 115 15.67 5.51 -5.02
N THR A 116 15.74 5.65 -3.70
CA THR A 116 14.62 6.19 -2.90
C THR A 116 14.29 7.62 -3.34
N ARG A 117 13.06 7.84 -3.80
CA ARG A 117 12.55 9.15 -4.26
C ARG A 117 11.70 9.87 -3.21
N PHE A 118 11.11 9.10 -2.29
CA PHE A 118 10.40 9.65 -1.15
C PHE A 118 11.32 10.53 -0.29
N SER A 119 10.75 11.60 0.27
CA SER A 119 11.34 12.27 1.43
C SER A 119 11.65 11.22 2.49
N TYR A 120 12.92 11.14 2.90
CA TYR A 120 13.40 10.09 3.79
C TYR A 120 13.88 10.68 5.12
N ARG A 121 13.20 10.35 6.21
CA ARG A 121 13.55 10.80 7.56
C ARG A 121 14.48 9.80 8.23
N ARG A 122 15.70 10.22 8.54
CA ARG A 122 16.68 9.40 9.27
C ARG A 122 16.34 9.42 10.76
N ALA A 123 16.06 8.26 11.35
CA ALA A 123 15.74 8.15 12.77
C ALA A 123 17.00 8.34 13.64
N THR A 124 16.84 9.07 14.74
CA THR A 124 17.82 9.30 15.81
C THR A 124 17.24 8.82 17.15
N ALA A 125 18.04 8.85 18.22
CA ALA A 125 17.55 8.54 19.56
C ALA A 125 16.46 9.52 20.05
N ALA A 126 16.32 10.69 19.43
CA ALA A 126 15.27 11.65 19.75
C ALA A 126 13.99 11.43 18.92
N SER A 127 13.99 10.49 17.97
CA SER A 127 12.87 10.24 17.07
C SER A 127 11.82 9.32 17.66
N TRP A 128 10.58 9.81 17.75
CA TRP A 128 9.43 9.07 18.27
C TRP A 128 8.24 9.17 17.32
N TRP A 129 7.37 8.19 17.38
CA TRP A 129 5.99 8.33 16.92
C TRP A 129 5.08 8.47 18.14
N CYS A 130 4.41 9.61 18.26
CA CYS A 130 3.49 9.84 19.36
C CYS A 130 2.16 9.13 19.11
N GLU A 131 1.83 8.13 19.94
CA GLU A 131 0.58 7.38 19.88
C GLU A 131 -0.33 7.66 21.08
N ASP A 132 0.03 8.63 21.93
CA ASP A 132 -0.74 9.01 23.10
C ASP A 132 -2.03 9.76 22.70
N ASN A 133 -3.17 9.21 23.10
CA ASN A 133 -4.49 9.77 22.82
C ASN A 133 -4.79 11.09 23.52
N GLU A 134 -3.96 11.53 24.47
CA GLU A 134 -4.13 12.82 25.15
C GLU A 134 -3.21 13.90 24.57
N ALA A 135 -2.15 13.49 23.87
CA ALA A 135 -1.15 14.41 23.32
C ALA A 135 -1.70 15.26 22.18
N ARG A 136 -1.16 16.48 22.02
CA ARG A 136 -1.51 17.35 20.88
C ARG A 136 -1.04 16.76 19.56
N ASP A 137 0.14 16.13 19.56
CA ASP A 137 0.77 15.54 18.38
C ASP A 137 0.41 14.05 18.18
N TYR A 138 -0.81 13.65 18.53
CA TYR A 138 -1.27 12.27 18.33
C TYR A 138 -1.17 11.83 16.86
N ASN A 139 -0.63 10.62 16.66
CA ASN A 139 -0.31 10.02 15.36
C ASN A 139 0.64 10.87 14.51
N ARG A 140 1.69 11.41 15.13
CA ARG A 140 2.73 12.19 14.46
C ARG A 140 4.12 11.73 14.84
N TRP A 141 5.05 11.93 13.91
CA TRP A 141 6.46 11.94 14.25
C TRP A 141 6.79 13.17 15.09
N VAL A 142 7.46 12.95 16.20
CA VAL A 142 7.94 14.00 17.10
C VAL A 142 9.42 13.79 17.44
N GLU A 143 10.16 14.87 17.55
CA GLU A 143 11.59 14.85 17.83
C GLU A 143 12.06 16.18 18.43
N PRO A 144 12.30 16.28 19.75
CA PRO A 144 12.19 15.21 20.75
C PRO A 144 10.73 14.85 21.11
N LEU A 145 10.56 13.86 21.99
CA LEU A 145 9.25 13.51 22.55
C LEU A 145 8.69 14.67 23.41
N PRO A 146 7.50 15.22 23.10
CA PRO A 146 6.87 16.27 23.90
C PRO A 146 6.48 15.78 25.30
N SER A 147 6.42 16.69 26.28
CA SER A 147 6.07 16.35 27.66
C SER A 147 4.63 15.86 27.84
N ASP A 148 3.72 16.24 26.94
CA ASP A 148 2.32 15.79 26.91
C ASP A 148 2.13 14.46 26.16
N CYS A 149 3.19 13.90 25.58
CA CYS A 149 3.17 12.59 24.93
C CYS A 149 3.90 11.55 25.77
N ARG A 150 3.16 10.63 26.40
CA ARG A 150 3.74 9.61 27.27
C ARG A 150 4.55 8.59 26.47
N ALA A 151 5.81 8.40 26.86
CA ALA A 151 6.69 7.38 26.29
C ALA A 151 6.14 5.95 26.44
N SER A 152 5.33 5.66 27.47
CA SER A 152 4.69 4.35 27.65
C SER A 152 3.56 4.08 26.64
N GLU A 153 3.02 5.14 26.02
CA GLU A 153 1.94 5.11 25.04
C GLU A 153 2.45 5.44 23.64
N SER A 154 3.76 5.41 23.40
CA SER A 154 4.37 5.86 22.15
C SER A 154 5.62 5.05 21.86
N GLU A 155 6.05 5.01 20.60
CA GLU A 155 7.20 4.22 20.20
C GLU A 155 8.40 5.09 19.84
N GLN A 156 9.55 4.75 20.42
CA GLN A 156 10.84 5.30 19.99
C GLN A 156 11.30 4.53 18.76
N ILE A 157 11.48 5.23 17.64
CA ILE A 157 11.74 4.58 16.34
C ILE A 157 13.02 3.74 16.36
N THR A 158 14.07 4.23 17.04
CA THR A 158 15.35 3.52 17.16
C THR A 158 15.31 2.31 18.09
N ALA A 159 14.25 2.11 18.87
CA ALA A 159 14.08 0.91 19.70
C ALA A 159 13.76 -0.35 18.86
N TYR A 160 13.37 -0.18 17.59
CA TYR A 160 13.06 -1.26 16.65
C TYR A 160 13.99 -1.23 15.42
N PRO A 161 15.32 -1.35 15.60
CA PRO A 161 16.29 -1.11 14.53
C PRO A 161 16.21 -2.09 13.37
N THR A 162 15.64 -3.28 13.59
CA THR A 162 15.41 -4.28 12.53
C THR A 162 14.15 -3.95 11.75
N GLN A 163 13.01 -3.81 12.44
CA GLN A 163 11.71 -3.55 11.82
C GLN A 163 11.72 -2.21 11.08
N TYR A 164 12.19 -1.17 11.75
CA TYR A 164 12.31 0.19 11.21
C TYR A 164 13.69 0.45 10.62
N ALA A 165 14.41 -0.59 10.19
CA ALA A 165 15.60 -0.41 9.38
C ALA A 165 15.29 0.55 8.21
N ARG A 166 14.16 0.29 7.52
CA ARG A 166 13.58 1.08 6.43
C ARG A 166 12.06 0.90 6.46
N ALA A 167 11.31 1.98 6.28
CA ALA A 167 9.85 1.97 6.35
C ALA A 167 9.21 3.07 5.50
N LEU A 168 7.93 2.88 5.18
CA LEU A 168 7.02 3.89 4.64
C LEU A 168 5.89 4.13 5.66
N VAL A 169 5.52 5.39 5.83
CA VAL A 169 4.30 5.72 6.57
C VAL A 169 3.09 5.28 5.76
N ILE A 170 2.17 4.53 6.38
CA ILE A 170 0.85 4.27 5.82
C ILE A 170 -0.10 5.31 6.42
N GLY A 171 -0.79 6.08 5.58
CA GLY A 171 -1.66 7.20 5.96
C GLY A 171 -2.92 6.84 6.76
N PHE A 172 -2.95 5.69 7.44
CA PHE A 172 -4.06 5.32 8.31
C PHE A 172 -4.21 6.32 9.46
N ASN A 173 -5.42 6.88 9.57
CA ASN A 173 -5.77 7.85 10.62
C ASN A 173 -4.81 9.05 10.66
N TYR A 174 -4.22 9.44 9.51
CA TYR A 174 -3.09 10.37 9.48
C TYR A 174 -3.48 11.84 9.27
N ASP A 175 -4.14 12.22 8.17
CA ASP A 175 -4.41 13.64 7.83
C ASP A 175 -5.10 14.40 8.99
N LYS A 176 -6.25 13.90 9.42
CA LYS A 176 -7.01 14.39 10.58
C LYS A 176 -7.22 13.24 11.56
N PRO A 177 -6.27 13.02 12.49
CA PRO A 177 -6.29 11.84 13.33
C PRO A 177 -7.47 11.89 14.30
N VAL A 178 -8.26 10.82 14.31
CA VAL A 178 -9.30 10.59 15.30
C VAL A 178 -8.70 9.76 16.43
N ARG A 179 -8.74 10.32 17.65
CA ARG A 179 -8.25 9.66 18.86
C ARG A 179 -8.95 8.31 19.07
N GLY A 180 -8.19 7.32 19.51
CA GLY A 180 -8.67 5.98 19.85
C GLY A 180 -8.75 5.02 18.65
N ARG A 181 -8.51 5.48 17.41
CA ARG A 181 -8.48 4.60 16.22
C ARG A 181 -7.14 3.92 15.99
N GLY A 182 -6.10 4.41 16.65
CA GLY A 182 -4.73 3.93 16.56
C GLY A 182 -3.85 4.83 15.72
N ALA A 183 -2.55 4.61 15.86
CA ALA A 183 -1.47 5.38 15.26
C ALA A 183 -0.37 4.41 14.79
N GLY A 184 0.70 4.93 14.19
CA GLY A 184 1.94 4.16 13.97
C GLY A 184 1.77 2.97 13.02
N ILE A 185 0.99 3.13 11.95
CA ILE A 185 0.85 2.07 10.94
C ILE A 185 1.82 2.32 9.79
N PHE A 186 2.72 1.37 9.58
CA PHE A 186 3.81 1.47 8.63
C PHE A 186 3.87 0.25 7.71
N LEU A 187 4.50 0.42 6.56
CA LEU A 187 5.06 -0.67 5.77
C LEU A 187 6.55 -0.76 6.07
N HIS A 188 7.02 -1.85 6.67
CA HIS A 188 8.39 -1.94 7.19
C HIS A 188 9.06 -3.32 6.99
N VAL A 189 10.34 -3.43 7.35
CA VAL A 189 11.10 -4.69 7.25
C VAL A 189 10.61 -5.71 8.27
N ASN A 190 10.57 -6.99 7.92
CA ASN A 190 10.18 -8.07 8.83
C ASN A 190 10.97 -8.05 10.15
N GLY A 191 10.22 -8.19 11.25
CA GLY A 191 10.76 -8.64 12.54
C GLY A 191 10.75 -10.16 12.65
N SER A 192 10.80 -10.66 13.89
CA SER A 192 10.77 -12.10 14.18
C SER A 192 9.39 -12.75 14.00
N GLY A 193 8.30 -11.98 14.01
CA GLY A 193 6.93 -12.52 13.97
C GLY A 193 5.92 -11.61 13.26
N ALA A 194 4.65 -11.77 13.64
CA ALA A 194 3.56 -10.88 13.27
C ALA A 194 3.77 -9.46 13.84
N THR A 195 3.12 -8.46 13.25
CA THR A 195 3.27 -7.05 13.65
C THR A 195 2.27 -6.68 14.76
N ALA A 196 2.35 -5.45 15.26
CA ALA A 196 1.32 -4.86 16.12
C ALA A 196 0.18 -4.19 15.32
N GLY A 197 0.18 -4.31 13.99
CA GLY A 197 -0.81 -3.70 13.09
C GLY A 197 -0.22 -3.17 11.79
N CYS A 198 1.09 -2.99 11.72
CA CYS A 198 1.81 -2.68 10.48
C CYS A 198 1.67 -3.78 9.42
N VAL A 199 2.07 -3.44 8.19
CA VAL A 199 2.40 -4.43 7.15
C VAL A 199 3.92 -4.59 7.15
N SER A 200 4.42 -5.81 7.10
CA SER A 200 5.87 -6.03 6.96
C SER A 200 6.24 -7.02 5.87
N VAL A 201 7.42 -6.79 5.29
CA VAL A 201 7.98 -7.56 4.16
C VAL A 201 9.47 -7.86 4.36
N PRO A 202 10.06 -8.83 3.63
CA PRO A 202 11.50 -9.03 3.61
C PRO A 202 12.30 -7.76 3.30
N ALA A 203 13.52 -7.66 3.82
CA ALA A 203 14.34 -6.46 3.70
C ALA A 203 14.67 -6.09 2.24
N ASP A 204 14.92 -7.10 1.39
CA ASP A 204 15.16 -6.91 -0.05
C ASP A 204 13.91 -6.41 -0.78
N ALA A 205 12.72 -6.86 -0.36
CA ALA A 205 11.46 -6.38 -0.91
C ALA A 205 11.22 -4.92 -0.51
N MET A 206 11.48 -4.56 0.76
CA MET A 206 11.37 -3.17 1.21
C MET A 206 12.31 -2.24 0.42
N ASP A 207 13.52 -2.69 0.10
CA ASP A 207 14.48 -1.92 -0.71
C ASP A 207 13.99 -1.68 -2.12
N ARG A 208 13.44 -2.74 -2.75
CA ARG A 208 12.84 -2.63 -4.07
C ARG A 208 11.60 -1.73 -4.08
N ILE A 209 10.77 -1.80 -3.04
CA ILE A 209 9.59 -0.94 -2.90
C ILE A 209 10.02 0.52 -2.77
N LEU A 210 11.01 0.84 -1.92
CA LEU A 210 11.49 2.22 -1.76
C LEU A 210 12.15 2.79 -3.02
N ALA A 211 12.86 1.96 -3.79
CA ALA A 211 13.44 2.36 -5.07
C ALA A 211 12.38 2.51 -6.18
N TRP A 212 11.29 1.75 -6.10
CA TRP A 212 10.19 1.76 -7.06
C TRP A 212 9.20 2.90 -6.81
N ALA A 213 8.85 3.16 -5.56
CA ALA A 213 7.79 4.10 -5.20
C ALA A 213 8.24 5.55 -5.44
N ASP A 214 7.54 6.22 -6.34
CA ASP A 214 7.82 7.58 -6.77
C ASP A 214 6.68 8.51 -6.33
N PRO A 215 6.90 9.44 -5.38
CA PRO A 215 5.87 10.38 -4.94
C PRO A 215 5.19 11.15 -6.08
N ALA A 216 5.90 11.42 -7.18
CA ALA A 216 5.34 12.12 -8.34
C ALA A 216 4.30 11.28 -9.12
N ARG A 217 4.27 9.97 -8.86
CA ARG A 217 3.31 9.01 -9.45
C ARG A 217 2.18 8.64 -8.48
N SER A 218 2.10 9.33 -7.34
CA SER A 218 1.09 9.19 -6.29
C SER A 218 0.83 7.73 -5.88
N PRO A 219 1.83 7.02 -5.33
CA PRO A 219 1.65 5.63 -4.92
C PRO A 219 0.75 5.53 -3.70
N HIS A 220 -0.20 4.60 -3.75
CA HIS A 220 -1.09 4.26 -2.64
C HIS A 220 -0.87 2.82 -2.18
N ILE A 221 -1.39 2.47 -1.00
CA ILE A 221 -1.48 1.09 -0.52
C ILE A 221 -2.92 0.71 -0.20
N ALA A 222 -3.41 -0.34 -0.86
CA ALA A 222 -4.66 -1.02 -0.54
C ALA A 222 -4.38 -2.26 0.32
N ILE A 223 -5.12 -2.42 1.41
CA ILE A 223 -5.00 -3.54 2.35
C ILE A 223 -6.37 -4.17 2.53
N GLY A 224 -6.47 -5.50 2.40
CA GLY A 224 -7.75 -6.18 2.57
C GLY A 224 -7.65 -7.69 2.50
N THR A 225 -8.81 -8.35 2.62
CA THR A 225 -8.93 -9.80 2.47
C THR A 225 -9.26 -10.18 1.03
N VAL A 226 -9.12 -11.47 0.67
CA VAL A 226 -9.52 -11.95 -0.66
C VAL A 226 -11.03 -11.83 -0.92
N ALA A 227 -11.84 -11.86 0.13
CA ALA A 227 -13.30 -11.82 0.08
C ALA A 227 -13.91 -11.31 1.40
N GLY A 228 -15.24 -11.12 1.41
CA GLY A 228 -16.01 -10.72 2.59
C GLY A 228 -16.18 -9.20 2.73
N ALA A 229 -16.62 -8.76 3.90
CA ALA A 229 -16.87 -7.34 4.18
C ALA A 229 -15.59 -6.49 4.07
N THR A 230 -14.43 -7.07 4.37
CA THR A 230 -13.11 -6.43 4.27
C THR A 230 -12.36 -6.80 2.99
N ALA A 231 -13.07 -7.29 1.96
CA ALA A 231 -12.44 -7.65 0.69
C ALA A 231 -11.69 -6.44 0.13
N ILE A 232 -10.46 -6.65 -0.33
CA ILE A 232 -9.63 -5.56 -0.86
C ILE A 232 -10.29 -4.85 -2.06
N THR A 233 -11.18 -5.53 -2.78
CA THR A 233 -11.94 -4.97 -3.92
C THR A 233 -13.03 -3.97 -3.50
N ASN A 234 -13.32 -3.87 -2.20
CA ASN A 234 -14.30 -2.90 -1.67
C ASN A 234 -13.70 -1.50 -1.47
N TYR A 235 -12.39 -1.36 -1.61
CA TYR A 235 -11.64 -0.12 -1.41
C TYR A 235 -11.09 0.43 -2.72
#